data_AF-A0A821CGJ6-F1
#
_entry.id   AF-A0A821CGJ6-F1
#
_cell.length_a   1.000
_cell.length_b   1.000
_cell.length_c   1.000
_cell.angle_alpha   90.00
_cell.angle_beta   90.00
_cell.angle_gamma   90.00
#
_symmetry.space_group_name_H-M   'P 1'
#
loop_
_entity.id
_entity.type
_entity.pdbx_description
1 polymer ?
#
loop_
_entity_poly.entity_id
_entity_poly.type
_entity_poly.pdbx_seq_one_letter_code
_entity_poly.pdbx_strand_id
1 'polypeptide(L)' 'MPSPEAAAAIVVPIVIPLMVFAGFFLSAKTVPDWLLWLKYLSWLYYSNEMALINQWEDVTSL' A
#
# COMPACT_ATOMS: atom_id res chain seq x y z
N MET A 1 24.43 13.71 -11.46
CA MET A 1 23.68 14.88 -10.96
C MET A 1 22.22 14.48 -10.83
N PRO A 2 21.54 14.77 -9.71
CA PRO A 2 20.11 14.50 -9.59
C PRO A 2 19.38 15.21 -10.74
N SER A 3 18.56 14.46 -11.49
CA SER A 3 17.77 14.98 -12.61
C SER A 3 16.28 14.64 -12.39
N PRO A 4 15.35 15.46 -12.92
CA PRO A 4 13.93 15.16 -12.85
C PRO A 4 13.58 13.76 -13.41
N GLU A 5 14.29 13.31 -14.44
CA GLU A 5 14.10 12.00 -15.05
C GLU A 5 14.51 10.88 -14.11
N ALA A 6 15.63 11.04 -13.39
CA ALA A 6 16.07 10.08 -12.38
C ALA A 6 15.09 10.02 -11.20
N ALA A 7 14.52 11.16 -10.79
CA ALA A 7 13.49 11.21 -9.75
C ALA A 7 12.19 10.53 -10.20
N ALA A 8 11.76 10.72 -11.44
CA ALA A 8 10.58 10.05 -11.99
C ALA A 8 10.78 8.52 -12.09
N ALA A 9 11.98 8.09 -12.48
CA ALA A 9 12.30 6.67 -12.65
C ALA A 9 12.21 5.86 -11.35
N ILE A 10 12.44 6.48 -10.18
CA ILE A 10 12.37 5.79 -8.89
C ILE A 10 10.95 5.71 -8.31
N VAL A 11 9.98 6.47 -8.83
CA VAL A 11 8.61 6.51 -8.28
C VAL A 11 7.96 5.13 -8.36
N VAL A 12 7.89 4.54 -9.56
CA VAL A 12 7.24 3.24 -9.79
C VAL A 12 7.82 2.12 -8.90
N PRO A 13 9.15 1.88 -8.87
CA PRO A 13 9.71 0.82 -8.04
C PRO A 13 9.57 1.07 -6.53
N ILE A 14 9.28 2.30 -6.07
CA ILE A 14 8.96 2.60 -4.68
C ILE A 14 7.47 2.37 -4.40
N VAL A 15 6.59 2.85 -5.28
CA VAL A 15 5.13 2.79 -5.07
C VAL A 15 4.61 1.36 -5.13
N ILE A 16 5.13 0.50 -6.02
CA ILE A 16 4.66 -0.89 -6.14
C ILE A 16 4.83 -1.68 -4.81
N PRO A 17 6.01 -1.71 -4.17
CA PRO A 17 6.16 -2.32 -2.85
C PRO A 17 5.24 -1.70 -1.80
N LEU A 18 5.07 -0.38 -1.79
CA LEU A 18 4.16 0.29 -0.85
C LEU A 18 2.71 -0.16 -1.03
N MET A 19 2.26 -0.42 -2.26
CA MET A 19 0.93 -0.97 -2.57
C MET A 19 0.77 -2.43 -2.12
N VAL A 20 1.82 -3.24 -2.25
CA VAL A 20 1.82 -4.62 -1.74
C VAL A 20 1.65 -4.62 -0.22
N PHE A 21 2.44 -3.81 0.49
CA PHE A 21 2.33 -3.69 1.95
C PHE A 21 1.07 -2.95 2.41
N ALA A 22 0.45 -2.15 1.53
CA ALA A 22 -0.84 -1.51 1.79
C ALA A 22 -2.04 -2.47 1.75
N GLY A 23 -1.84 -3.74 1.39
CA GLY A 23 -2.92 -4.70 1.27
C GLY A 23 -3.72 -4.56 -0.03
N PHE A 24 -3.22 -3.80 -1.00
CA PHE A 24 -3.95 -3.52 -2.25
C PHE A 24 -3.94 -4.70 -3.22
N PHE A 25 -2.81 -5.41 -3.33
CA PHE A 25 -2.65 -6.58 -4.23
C PHE A 25 -2.68 -7.93 -3.50
N LEU A 26 -2.24 -7.97 -2.25
CA LEU A 26 -2.11 -9.19 -1.45
C LEU A 26 -2.65 -8.94 -0.05
N SER A 27 -3.27 -9.95 0.56
CA SER A 27 -3.68 -9.86 1.97
C SER A 27 -2.46 -9.78 2.88
N ALA A 28 -2.54 -8.99 3.95
CA ALA A 28 -1.49 -8.95 4.98
C ALA A 28 -1.17 -10.33 5.58
N LYS A 29 -2.12 -11.27 5.51
CA LYS A 29 -1.95 -12.67 5.99
C LYS A 29 -0.98 -13.49 5.14
N THR A 30 -0.69 -13.08 3.90
CA THR A 30 0.21 -13.79 2.99
C THR A 30 1.62 -13.20 2.98
N VAL A 31 1.84 -12.08 3.68
CA VAL A 31 3.16 -11.45 3.82
C VAL A 31 3.96 -12.19 4.90
N PRO A 32 5.22 -12.60 4.65
CA PRO A 32 6.07 -13.20 5.67
C PRO A 32 6.23 -12.30 6.91
N ASP A 33 6.19 -12.88 8.12
CA ASP A 33 6.18 -12.12 9.38
C ASP A 33 7.35 -11.13 9.51
N TRP A 34 8.54 -11.51 9.03
CA TRP A 34 9.73 -10.65 9.07
C TRP A 34 9.67 -9.43 8.13
N LEU A 35 8.74 -9.42 7.17
CA LEU A 35 8.43 -8.26 6.30
C LEU A 35 7.17 -7.51 6.74
N LEU A 36 6.37 -8.07 7.65
CA LEU A 36 5.06 -7.52 8.00
C LEU A 36 5.13 -6.10 8.57
N TRP A 37 6.23 -5.75 9.24
CA TRP A 37 6.43 -4.43 9.82
C TRP A 37 6.50 -3.30 8.77
N LEU A 38 6.84 -3.62 7.51
CA LEU A 38 6.93 -2.63 6.43
C LEU A 38 5.57 -1.98 6.10
N LYS A 39 4.45 -2.63 6.43
CA LYS A 39 3.12 -2.03 6.27
C LYS A 39 2.98 -0.74 7.06
N TYR A 40 3.67 -0.60 8.19
CA TYR A 40 3.63 0.59 9.03
C TYR A 40 4.44 1.76 8.46
N LEU A 41 5.36 1.52 7.51
CA LEU A 41 6.05 2.58 6.77
C LEU A 41 5.23 3.10 5.59
N SER A 42 4.26 2.32 5.11
CA SER A 42 3.46 2.67 3.96
C SER A 42 2.29 3.55 4.39
N TRP A 43 2.30 4.84 4.00
CA TRP A 43 1.11 5.67 4.19
C TRP A 43 -0.10 5.13 3.43
N LEU A 44 0.13 4.44 2.30
CA LEU A 44 -0.92 3.82 1.50
C LEU A 44 -1.66 2.72 2.27
N TYR A 45 -1.02 2.05 3.23
CA TYR A 45 -1.70 1.08 4.10
C TYR A 45 -2.84 1.75 4.88
N TYR A 46 -2.53 2.86 5.57
CA TYR A 46 -3.53 3.58 6.35
C TYR A 46 -4.62 4.19 5.47
N SER A 47 -4.27 4.77 4.32
CA SER A 47 -5.25 5.32 3.38
C SER A 47 -6.17 4.25 2.80
N ASN A 48 -5.63 3.07 2.46
CA ASN A 48 -6.41 1.97 1.91
C ASN A 48 -7.40 1.43 2.96
N GLU A 49 -6.96 1.21 4.21
CA GLU A 49 -7.85 0.77 5.29
C GLU A 49 -8.97 1.78 5.57
N MET A 50 -8.66 3.08 5.60
CA MET A 50 -9.68 4.13 5.76
C MET A 50 -10.67 4.16 4.60
N ALA A 51 -10.19 4.00 3.36
CA ALA A 51 -11.06 3.95 2.19
C ALA A 51 -11.97 2.72 2.22
N LEU A 52 -11.45 1.56 2.62
CA LEU A 52 -12.23 0.34 2.73
C LEU A 52 -13.35 0.47 3.77
N ILE A 53 -13.05 1.02 4.95
CA ILE A 53 -14.05 1.30 5.98
C ILE A 53 -15.10 2.29 5.43
N ASN A 54 -14.66 3.45 4.96
CA ASN A 54 -15.57 4.51 4.52
C ASN A 54 -16.49 4.08 3.36
N GLN A 55 -16.03 3.17 2.49
CA GLN A 55 -16.83 2.72 1.34
C GLN A 55 -17.74 1.53 1.65
N TRP A 56 -17.36 0.67 2.59
CA TRP A 56 -17.98 -0.65 2.73
C TRP A 56 -18.47 -0.99 4.13
N GLU A 57 -18.23 -0.16 5.15
CA GLU A 57 -18.65 -0.44 6.54
C GLU A 57 -20.16 -0.68 6.66
N ASP A 58 -20.97 0.08 5.92
CA ASP A 58 -22.44 0.04 5.99
C ASP A 58 -23.11 -0.73 4.83
N VAL A 59 -22.32 -1.37 3.95
CA VAL A 59 -22.86 -2.11 2.81
C VAL A 59 -23.21 -3.54 3.25
N THR A 60 -24.50 -3.78 3.53
CA THR A 60 -24.99 -5.06 4.09
C THR A 60 -25.66 -5.99 3.06
N SER A 61 -25.95 -5.52 1.85
CA SER A 61 -26.51 -6.31 0.75
C SER A 61 -26.01 -5.84 -0.61
N LEU A 62 -25.90 -6.76 -1.57
CA LEU A 62 -25.57 -6.47 -2.97
C LEU A 62 -26.75 -5.87 -3.73
#